data_AF-A0A6N3FSU4-F1
#
_entry.id   AF-A0A6N3FSU4-F1
#
_cell.length_a   1.000
_cell.length_b   1.000
_cell.length_c   1.000
_cell.angle_alpha   90.00
_cell.angle_beta   90.00
_cell.angle_gamma   90.00
#
_symmetry.space_group_name_H-M   'P 1'
#
loop_
_entity.id
_entity.type
_entity.pdbx_description
1 polymer ?
#
loop_
_entity_poly.entity_id
_entity_poly.type
_entity_poly.pdbx_seq_one_letter_code
_entity_poly.pdbx_strand_id
1 'polypeptide(L)'
;MKFKKLIIAFFILIGVLSVIFVGEDLIHDIKNKQEYSNNLEEKPNENSNNSNEESESIYDLDKELDKSDKENNFMEEDIVVEKGFKSTISNGSSDEEIKKNNNLLNESKFSLKERIKAKNVAENFVQAIESFDIEKPKETVELAVKYVADELKPEVEALYMYLGKNQDIKKKVIEEVQSYEKENEYENDYILFDVYVKWNVVDQYDQVANSGRSSYEVKLLKINDKYKVVSYRVI
;
A
#
# COMPACT_ATOMS: atom_id res chain seq x y z
N MET A 1 39.37 -4.45 -20.47
CA MET A 1 39.43 -3.39 -19.41
C MET A 1 38.61 -2.12 -19.71
N LYS A 2 38.19 -1.81 -20.96
CA LYS A 2 37.49 -0.52 -21.25
C LYS A 2 35.98 -0.47 -20.85
N PHE A 3 35.21 -1.54 -21.04
CA PHE A 3 33.75 -1.54 -20.81
C PHE A 3 33.30 -1.16 -19.38
N LYS A 4 33.98 -1.61 -18.32
CA LYS A 4 33.58 -1.30 -16.93
C LYS A 4 33.56 0.21 -16.60
N LYS A 5 34.32 1.05 -17.32
CA LYS A 5 34.28 2.52 -17.13
C LYS A 5 33.07 3.19 -17.79
N LEU A 6 32.48 2.58 -18.83
CA LEU A 6 31.36 3.17 -19.56
C LEU A 6 30.06 3.10 -18.75
N ILE A 7 29.82 1.97 -18.06
CA ILE A 7 28.63 1.76 -17.22
C ILE A 7 28.62 2.72 -16.03
N ILE A 8 29.76 2.89 -15.35
CA ILE A 8 29.89 3.80 -14.20
C ILE A 8 29.61 5.26 -14.60
N ALA A 9 30.05 5.68 -15.79
CA ALA A 9 29.76 7.03 -16.30
C ALA A 9 28.26 7.26 -16.56
N PHE A 10 27.50 6.22 -16.91
CA PHE A 10 26.07 6.33 -17.20
C PHE A 10 25.24 6.56 -15.92
N PHE A 11 25.54 5.83 -14.84
CA PHE A 11 24.86 6.03 -13.55
C PHE A 11 25.16 7.39 -12.91
N ILE A 12 26.39 7.91 -13.06
CA ILE A 12 26.76 9.25 -12.58
C ILE A 12 25.96 10.35 -13.30
N LEU A 13 25.61 10.16 -14.58
CA LEU A 13 24.85 11.14 -15.36
C LEU A 13 23.38 11.23 -14.91
N ILE A 14 22.77 10.10 -14.51
CA ILE A 14 21.39 10.06 -14.01
C ILE A 14 21.30 10.71 -12.62
N GLY A 15 22.27 10.46 -11.74
CA GLY A 15 22.30 10.98 -10.37
C GLY A 15 22.53 12.49 -10.22
N VAL A 16 22.68 13.24 -11.31
CA VAL A 16 22.89 14.71 -11.32
C VAL A 16 21.65 15.46 -11.82
N LEU A 17 20.65 14.76 -12.38
CA LEU A 17 19.47 15.37 -13.04
C LEU A 17 18.22 15.47 -12.15
N SER A 18 18.29 15.04 -10.89
CA SER A 18 17.20 15.06 -9.92
C SER A 18 17.19 16.30 -8.99
N VAL A 19 18.01 17.31 -9.28
CA VAL A 19 18.10 18.55 -8.50
C VAL A 19 17.78 19.75 -9.41
N ILE A 20 17.00 20.70 -8.88
CA ILE A 20 16.40 21.86 -9.58
C ILE A 20 15.18 21.49 -10.45
N PHE A 21 14.00 21.44 -9.83
CA PHE A 21 12.95 22.45 -10.07
C PHE A 21 11.90 22.41 -8.93
N VAL A 22 11.70 23.54 -8.24
CA VAL A 22 10.66 23.75 -7.21
C VAL A 22 10.15 25.19 -7.31
N GLY A 23 8.83 25.39 -7.32
CA GLY A 23 8.14 26.67 -7.57
C GLY A 23 7.95 26.93 -9.07
N GLU A 24 6.76 27.12 -9.63
CA GLU A 24 5.55 27.79 -9.11
C GLU A 24 4.23 27.05 -9.52
N ASP A 25 3.08 27.74 -9.53
CA ASP A 25 1.75 27.26 -9.94
C ASP A 25 1.16 26.04 -9.21
N LEU A 26 0.61 26.28 -8.01
CA LEU A 26 -0.61 25.58 -7.54
C LEU A 26 -1.37 26.31 -6.41
N ILE A 27 -1.47 27.65 -6.49
CA ILE A 27 -2.36 28.45 -5.62
C ILE A 27 -3.55 28.96 -6.46
N HIS A 28 -4.47 28.08 -6.84
CA HIS A 28 -5.82 28.44 -7.30
C HIS A 28 -6.72 27.18 -7.43
N ASP A 29 -7.32 26.70 -6.33
CA ASP A 29 -8.73 26.21 -6.35
C ASP A 29 -9.42 25.97 -4.99
N ILE A 30 -8.89 26.45 -3.86
CA ILE A 30 -9.58 26.34 -2.55
C ILE A 30 -10.71 27.39 -2.44
N LYS A 31 -11.66 27.39 -3.39
CA LYS A 31 -12.85 28.27 -3.33
C LYS A 31 -14.05 27.86 -4.21
N ASN A 32 -14.48 26.59 -4.18
CA ASN A 32 -15.83 26.21 -4.65
C ASN A 32 -16.34 24.86 -4.10
N LYS A 33 -16.63 24.77 -2.78
CA LYS A 33 -17.37 23.62 -2.22
C LYS A 33 -18.12 23.92 -0.91
N GLN A 34 -18.95 24.97 -0.90
CA GLN A 34 -19.76 25.32 0.29
C GLN A 34 -21.21 25.76 0.00
N GLU A 35 -21.66 25.78 -1.26
CA GLU A 35 -23.03 26.16 -1.65
C GLU A 35 -23.76 25.02 -2.38
N TYR A 36 -24.03 23.92 -1.67
CA TYR A 36 -25.07 22.95 -2.05
C TYR A 36 -25.75 22.32 -0.82
N SER A 37 -26.14 23.18 0.13
CA SER A 37 -27.07 22.83 1.21
C SER A 37 -27.89 24.06 1.62
N ASN A 38 -29.08 24.22 1.04
CA ASN A 38 -30.28 24.83 1.64
C ASN A 38 -31.41 24.92 0.60
N ASN A 39 -32.63 24.58 1.03
CA ASN A 39 -33.92 24.70 0.29
C ASN A 39 -34.04 23.77 -0.95
N LEU A 40 -35.21 23.22 -1.33
CA LEU A 40 -36.59 23.30 -0.82
C LEU A 40 -37.02 21.92 -0.25
N GLU A 41 -37.95 21.79 0.71
CA GLU A 41 -39.44 21.84 0.59
C GLU A 41 -39.99 20.90 -0.51
N GLU A 42 -41.04 20.08 -0.33
CA GLU A 42 -41.97 19.87 0.80
C GLU A 42 -42.53 18.42 0.77
N LYS A 43 -43.28 17.97 1.78
CA LYS A 43 -43.98 16.67 1.80
C LYS A 43 -45.41 16.77 2.33
N PRO A 44 -46.44 16.41 1.55
CA PRO A 44 -47.76 16.06 2.08
C PRO A 44 -47.78 14.66 2.71
N ASN A 45 -48.58 14.48 3.75
CA ASN A 45 -49.06 13.16 4.19
C ASN A 45 -50.23 12.72 3.29
N GLU A 46 -50.49 11.41 3.18
CA GLU A 46 -51.59 10.76 3.92
C GLU A 46 -51.59 9.23 3.75
N ASN A 47 -52.60 8.56 4.30
CA ASN A 47 -52.56 7.18 4.79
C ASN A 47 -53.81 6.39 4.35
N SER A 48 -53.67 5.12 3.93
CA SER A 48 -54.78 4.14 3.93
C SER A 48 -54.31 2.68 3.79
N ASN A 49 -55.13 1.77 4.33
CA ASN A 49 -55.04 0.31 4.18
C ASN A 49 -55.75 -0.11 2.86
N ASN A 50 -55.60 -1.31 2.28
CA ASN A 50 -55.90 -2.61 2.89
C ASN A 50 -55.55 -3.81 1.97
N SER A 51 -55.79 -5.04 2.47
CA SER A 51 -55.56 -6.37 1.89
C SER A 51 -56.19 -6.71 0.52
N ASN A 52 -55.63 -7.70 -0.18
CA ASN A 52 -56.23 -9.05 -0.30
C ASN A 52 -55.29 -10.10 -0.93
N GLU A 53 -55.59 -11.39 -0.67
CA GLU A 53 -55.05 -12.59 -1.36
C GLU A 53 -55.66 -12.71 -2.78
N GLU A 54 -55.27 -13.58 -3.73
CA GLU A 54 -54.74 -14.97 -3.80
C GLU A 54 -53.82 -15.11 -5.05
N SER A 55 -53.08 -16.18 -5.42
CA SER A 55 -52.55 -17.46 -4.84
C SER A 55 -51.44 -17.95 -5.85
N GLU A 56 -50.79 -19.11 -5.86
CA GLU A 56 -50.88 -20.40 -5.12
C GLU A 56 -49.46 -21.01 -4.88
N SER A 57 -49.06 -22.15 -5.50
CA SER A 57 -47.83 -22.89 -5.15
C SER A 57 -46.99 -23.43 -6.33
N ILE A 58 -45.72 -23.79 -6.04
CA ILE A 58 -45.07 -25.03 -6.52
C ILE A 58 -43.86 -25.36 -5.61
N TYR A 59 -44.01 -26.47 -4.88
CA TYR A 59 -43.05 -27.38 -4.23
C TYR A 59 -41.75 -26.90 -3.55
N ASP A 60 -41.55 -27.46 -2.35
CA ASP A 60 -40.40 -27.28 -1.45
C ASP A 60 -39.06 -27.80 -2.02
N LEU A 61 -37.98 -27.08 -1.69
CA LEU A 61 -36.63 -27.64 -1.59
C LEU A 61 -35.96 -27.12 -0.30
N ASP A 62 -36.54 -27.53 0.83
CA ASP A 62 -36.20 -27.04 2.17
C ASP A 62 -34.89 -27.65 2.71
N LYS A 63 -34.01 -26.80 3.27
CA LYS A 63 -32.80 -27.12 4.07
C LYS A 63 -31.69 -27.96 3.41
N GLU A 64 -30.75 -27.26 2.76
CA GLU A 64 -29.33 -27.33 3.19
C GLU A 64 -28.64 -25.95 3.09
N LEU A 65 -29.30 -24.93 3.66
CA LEU A 65 -28.63 -23.72 4.12
C LEU A 65 -28.06 -23.95 5.53
N ASP A 66 -26.97 -23.24 5.83
CA ASP A 66 -26.16 -23.30 7.07
C ASP A 66 -25.43 -24.64 7.36
N LYS A 67 -24.16 -24.70 6.92
CA LYS A 67 -23.05 -25.16 7.78
C LYS A 67 -21.63 -24.79 7.32
N SER A 68 -21.40 -23.49 7.15
CA SER A 68 -20.45 -22.80 8.03
C SER A 68 -20.39 -21.31 7.70
N ASP A 69 -20.83 -20.47 8.63
CA ASP A 69 -20.16 -19.20 8.87
C ASP A 69 -18.73 -19.49 9.34
N LYS A 70 -17.84 -19.73 8.38
CA LYS A 70 -16.43 -19.47 8.61
C LYS A 70 -16.30 -17.96 8.55
N GLU A 71 -15.90 -17.38 9.66
CA GLU A 71 -15.28 -16.06 9.62
C GLU A 71 -14.19 -16.12 8.54
N ASN A 72 -14.27 -15.29 7.49
CA ASN A 72 -13.17 -15.11 6.55
C ASN A 72 -12.05 -14.22 7.15
N ASN A 73 -11.82 -14.43 8.45
CA ASN A 73 -10.58 -14.17 9.15
C ASN A 73 -9.45 -14.87 8.39
N PHE A 74 -8.86 -14.14 7.45
CA PHE A 74 -7.47 -14.38 7.09
C PHE A 74 -6.69 -14.32 8.40
N MET A 75 -6.11 -15.46 8.80
CA MET A 75 -5.50 -15.61 10.12
C MET A 75 -4.53 -14.45 10.40
N GLU A 76 -4.70 -13.74 11.51
CA GLU A 76 -3.81 -12.63 11.89
C GLU A 76 -2.34 -13.11 11.98
N GLU A 77 -2.15 -14.40 12.31
CA GLU A 77 -0.88 -15.14 12.27
C GLU A 77 -0.10 -15.02 10.94
N ASP A 78 -0.80 -14.82 9.83
CA ASP A 78 -0.24 -14.71 8.47
C ASP A 78 0.16 -13.26 8.10
N ILE A 79 -0.15 -12.28 8.95
CA ILE A 79 0.15 -10.86 8.75
C ILE A 79 1.26 -10.44 9.73
N VAL A 80 2.42 -10.09 9.18
CA VAL A 80 3.52 -9.56 9.99
C VAL A 80 3.57 -8.04 9.84
N VAL A 81 3.58 -7.32 10.96
CA VAL A 81 3.82 -5.86 10.98
C VAL A 81 5.06 -5.64 11.86
N GLU A 82 6.09 -5.03 11.30
CA GLU A 82 7.33 -4.79 12.04
C GLU A 82 7.14 -3.71 13.11
N LYS A 83 7.98 -3.74 14.15
CA LYS A 83 7.86 -2.83 15.28
C LYS A 83 8.05 -1.36 14.84
N GLY A 84 6.96 -0.59 14.86
CA GLY A 84 6.93 0.81 14.48
C GLY A 84 6.43 1.08 13.05
N PHE A 85 6.20 0.03 12.26
CA PHE A 85 5.47 0.14 11.00
C PHE A 85 3.96 0.16 11.25
N LYS A 86 3.22 0.55 10.22
CA LYS A 86 1.77 0.59 10.17
C LYS A 86 1.28 -0.39 9.10
N SER A 87 -0.01 -0.70 9.10
CA SER A 87 -0.67 -1.59 8.15
C SER A 87 -2.04 -1.01 7.84
N THR A 88 -2.49 -1.06 6.58
CA THR A 88 -3.90 -0.79 6.25
C THR A 88 -4.71 -2.08 6.10
N ILE A 89 -4.16 -3.23 6.49
CA ILE A 89 -4.87 -4.49 6.38
C ILE A 89 -5.97 -4.54 7.43
N SER A 90 -7.21 -4.65 6.95
CA SER A 90 -8.43 -4.60 7.74
C SER A 90 -9.36 -5.73 7.33
N ASN A 91 -10.19 -6.20 8.26
CA ASN A 91 -11.07 -7.34 8.05
C ASN A 91 -12.44 -6.93 7.48
N GLY A 92 -13.32 -7.90 7.24
CA GLY A 92 -14.67 -7.70 6.72
C GLY A 92 -15.53 -8.95 6.86
N SER A 93 -16.84 -8.75 6.78
CA SER A 93 -17.88 -9.77 6.95
C SER A 93 -18.10 -10.62 5.69
N SER A 94 -17.59 -10.17 4.53
CA SER A 94 -17.58 -10.91 3.27
C SER A 94 -16.30 -10.60 2.48
N ASP A 95 -16.02 -11.40 1.45
CA ASP A 95 -14.88 -11.19 0.54
C ASP A 95 -14.93 -9.83 -0.17
N GLU A 96 -16.12 -9.30 -0.48
CA GLU A 96 -16.33 -7.97 -1.07
C GLU A 96 -15.98 -6.87 -0.07
N GLU A 97 -16.37 -7.02 1.19
CA GLU A 97 -16.00 -6.08 2.25
C GLU A 97 -14.49 -6.13 2.51
N ILE A 98 -13.87 -7.30 2.56
CA ILE A 98 -12.42 -7.45 2.71
C ILE A 98 -11.70 -6.81 1.51
N LYS A 99 -12.09 -7.09 0.26
CA LYS A 99 -11.50 -6.46 -0.94
C LYS A 99 -11.57 -4.93 -0.85
N LYS A 100 -12.75 -4.39 -0.55
CA LYS A 100 -12.99 -2.95 -0.40
C LYS A 100 -12.14 -2.33 0.71
N ASN A 101 -12.14 -2.92 1.91
CA ASN A 101 -11.43 -2.39 3.07
C ASN A 101 -9.90 -2.44 2.90
N ASN A 102 -9.39 -3.24 1.97
CA ASN A 102 -7.97 -3.38 1.65
C ASN A 102 -7.53 -2.68 0.34
N ASN A 103 -8.45 -2.01 -0.37
CA ASN A 103 -8.26 -1.46 -1.72
C ASN A 103 -7.76 -2.49 -2.76
N LEU A 104 -8.36 -3.68 -2.75
CA LEU A 104 -8.07 -4.75 -3.72
C LEU A 104 -9.05 -4.69 -4.90
N LEU A 105 -8.59 -5.15 -6.08
CA LEU A 105 -9.43 -5.29 -7.27
C LEU A 105 -10.64 -6.23 -7.02
N ASN A 106 -11.76 -6.01 -7.70
CA ASN A 106 -12.93 -6.89 -7.55
C ASN A 106 -12.65 -8.32 -8.04
N GLU A 107 -11.97 -8.40 -9.19
CA GLU A 107 -11.55 -9.62 -9.89
C GLU A 107 -10.02 -9.75 -9.83
N SER A 108 -9.52 -10.99 -9.83
CA SER A 108 -8.09 -11.33 -9.91
C SER A 108 -7.96 -12.84 -10.04
N LYS A 109 -6.91 -13.34 -10.70
CA LYS A 109 -6.62 -14.79 -10.72
C LYS A 109 -6.03 -15.32 -9.40
N PHE A 110 -5.59 -14.43 -8.51
CA PHE A 110 -5.00 -14.80 -7.23
C PHE A 110 -6.06 -14.89 -6.13
N SER A 111 -5.86 -15.80 -5.17
CA SER A 111 -6.77 -15.92 -4.04
C SER A 111 -6.73 -14.67 -3.15
N LEU A 112 -7.86 -14.32 -2.50
CA LEU A 112 -7.95 -13.18 -1.59
C LEU A 112 -6.85 -13.22 -0.51
N LYS A 113 -6.63 -14.40 0.07
CA LYS A 113 -5.58 -14.65 1.06
C LYS A 113 -4.16 -14.38 0.53
N GLU A 114 -3.87 -14.70 -0.72
CA GLU A 114 -2.57 -14.41 -1.33
C GLU A 114 -2.38 -12.93 -1.63
N ARG A 115 -3.45 -12.23 -2.04
CA ARG A 115 -3.44 -10.79 -2.31
C ARG A 115 -3.23 -9.98 -1.02
N ILE A 116 -3.85 -10.38 0.09
CA ILE A 116 -3.58 -9.84 1.43
C ILE A 116 -2.12 -10.08 1.86
N LYS A 117 -1.55 -11.26 1.61
CA LYS A 117 -0.12 -11.52 1.89
C LYS A 117 0.83 -10.68 1.03
N ALA A 118 0.51 -10.49 -0.25
CA ALA A 118 1.28 -9.61 -1.14
C ALA A 118 1.19 -8.14 -0.70
N LYS A 119 0.00 -7.65 -0.32
CA LYS A 119 -0.22 -6.33 0.30
C LYS A 119 0.65 -6.14 1.54
N ASN A 120 0.68 -7.13 2.44
CA ASN A 120 1.50 -7.08 3.65
C ASN A 120 3.00 -6.96 3.35
N VAL A 121 3.52 -7.73 2.38
CA VAL A 121 4.92 -7.63 1.95
C VAL A 121 5.20 -6.28 1.29
N ALA A 122 4.28 -5.74 0.48
CA ALA A 122 4.44 -4.45 -0.18
C ALA A 122 4.46 -3.27 0.82
N GLU A 123 3.52 -3.24 1.78
CA GLU A 123 3.46 -2.20 2.80
C GLU A 123 4.67 -2.23 3.75
N ASN A 124 5.12 -3.40 4.20
CA ASN A 124 6.34 -3.48 5.02
C ASN A 124 7.60 -3.11 4.21
N PHE A 125 7.70 -3.54 2.94
CA PHE A 125 8.86 -3.22 2.10
C PHE A 125 9.03 -1.71 1.90
N VAL A 126 7.98 -1.01 1.49
CA VAL A 126 8.05 0.44 1.24
C VAL A 126 8.32 1.22 2.52
N GLN A 127 7.73 0.80 3.65
CA GLN A 127 8.05 1.39 4.95
C GLN A 127 9.50 1.14 5.37
N ALA A 128 10.11 0.00 5.00
CA ALA A 128 11.52 -0.27 5.26
C ALA A 128 12.46 0.60 4.40
N ILE A 129 12.23 0.73 3.08
CA ILE A 129 13.07 1.60 2.23
C ILE A 129 12.87 3.10 2.52
N GLU A 130 11.74 3.51 3.09
CA GLU A 130 11.44 4.90 3.45
C GLU A 130 11.60 5.24 4.94
N SER A 131 12.10 4.31 5.76
CA SER A 131 12.52 4.59 7.14
C SER A 131 13.99 4.27 7.37
N PHE A 132 14.59 4.94 8.34
CA PHE A 132 15.94 4.64 8.81
C PHE A 132 16.19 5.21 10.19
N ASP A 133 17.20 4.67 10.87
CA ASP A 133 17.74 5.21 12.12
C ASP A 133 19.28 5.15 12.04
N ILE A 134 19.96 6.29 12.22
CA ILE A 134 21.43 6.34 12.13
C ILE A 134 22.13 5.63 13.30
N GLU A 135 21.44 5.40 14.42
CA GLU A 135 21.94 4.61 15.54
C GLU A 135 21.84 3.10 15.23
N LYS A 136 20.99 2.72 14.27
CA LYS A 136 20.65 1.33 13.90
C LYS A 136 20.77 1.05 12.37
N PRO A 137 21.91 1.38 11.72
CA PRO A 137 22.03 1.28 10.27
C PRO A 137 22.01 -0.18 9.76
N LYS A 138 22.50 -1.14 10.57
CA LYS A 138 22.44 -2.57 10.20
C LYS A 138 21.01 -3.11 10.25
N GLU A 139 20.30 -2.86 11.35
CA GLU A 139 18.90 -3.27 11.51
C GLU A 139 18.03 -2.69 10.39
N THR A 140 18.28 -1.42 10.01
CA THR A 140 17.61 -0.75 8.88
C THR A 140 17.80 -1.53 7.56
N VAL A 141 19.05 -1.85 7.20
CA VAL A 141 19.37 -2.58 5.96
C VAL A 141 18.81 -4.00 5.99
N GLU A 142 19.01 -4.73 7.10
CA GLU A 142 18.53 -6.10 7.31
C GLU A 142 17.00 -6.20 7.19
N LEU A 143 16.28 -5.17 7.66
CA LEU A 143 14.82 -5.07 7.55
C LEU A 143 14.38 -4.87 6.09
N ALA A 144 15.03 -3.99 5.33
CA ALA A 144 14.67 -3.74 3.94
C ALA A 144 14.94 -4.95 3.02
N VAL A 145 16.10 -5.60 3.16
CA VAL A 145 16.45 -6.79 2.33
C VAL A 145 15.62 -8.04 2.67
N LYS A 146 14.87 -8.03 3.78
CA LYS A 146 13.97 -9.12 4.20
C LYS A 146 12.88 -9.41 3.17
N TYR A 147 12.35 -8.39 2.51
CA TYR A 147 11.16 -8.49 1.64
C TYR A 147 11.46 -8.73 0.16
N VAL A 148 12.71 -8.52 -0.27
CA VAL A 148 13.09 -8.61 -1.69
C VAL A 148 13.60 -10.00 -2.10
N ALA A 149 13.57 -10.29 -3.41
CA ALA A 149 14.27 -11.41 -4.02
C ALA A 149 15.80 -11.23 -3.91
N ASP A 150 16.57 -12.32 -3.95
CA ASP A 150 18.01 -12.29 -3.66
C ASP A 150 18.80 -11.45 -4.68
N GLU A 151 18.34 -11.39 -5.92
CA GLU A 151 18.89 -10.60 -7.02
C GLU A 151 18.78 -9.08 -6.78
N LEU A 152 17.77 -8.64 -6.02
CA LEU A 152 17.45 -7.23 -5.79
C LEU A 152 18.10 -6.67 -4.51
N LYS A 153 18.63 -7.54 -3.64
CA LYS A 153 19.31 -7.13 -2.39
C LYS A 153 20.43 -6.10 -2.59
N PRO A 154 21.34 -6.22 -3.58
CA PRO A 154 22.42 -5.25 -3.76
C PRO A 154 21.93 -3.85 -4.13
N GLU A 155 20.74 -3.72 -4.72
CA GLU A 155 20.11 -2.43 -5.04
C GLU A 155 19.52 -1.78 -3.78
N VAL A 156 18.83 -2.57 -2.95
CA VAL A 156 18.28 -2.12 -1.66
C VAL A 156 19.39 -1.76 -0.67
N GLU A 157 20.47 -2.55 -0.60
CA GLU A 157 21.66 -2.23 0.19
C GLU A 157 22.33 -0.91 -0.25
N ALA A 158 22.30 -0.61 -1.56
CA ALA A 158 22.89 0.60 -2.11
C ALA A 158 22.20 1.90 -1.64
N LEU A 159 20.89 1.85 -1.36
CA LEU A 159 20.10 2.99 -0.85
C LEU A 159 20.73 3.60 0.41
N TYR A 160 21.27 2.75 1.29
CA TYR A 160 21.79 3.15 2.60
C TYR A 160 23.30 3.45 2.61
N MET A 161 23.99 3.43 1.45
CA MET A 161 25.43 3.71 1.35
C MET A 161 25.86 5.10 1.87
N TYR A 162 24.91 6.01 2.11
CA TYR A 162 25.16 7.36 2.65
C TYR A 162 24.44 7.64 3.98
N LEU A 163 23.77 6.63 4.56
CA LEU A 163 23.13 6.72 5.88
C LEU A 163 24.16 7.14 6.95
N GLY A 164 23.77 8.07 7.84
CA GLY A 164 24.64 8.60 8.90
C GLY A 164 25.78 9.52 8.44
N LYS A 165 25.95 9.80 7.14
CA LYS A 165 26.96 10.78 6.66
C LYS A 165 26.51 12.23 6.77
N ASN A 166 25.20 12.49 6.71
CA ASN A 166 24.63 13.76 7.14
C ASN A 166 24.42 13.69 8.66
N GLN A 167 25.05 14.59 9.42
CA GLN A 167 24.93 14.63 10.88
C GLN A 167 23.71 15.41 11.37
N ASP A 168 22.99 16.14 10.50
CA ASP A 168 21.82 16.93 10.91
C ASP A 168 20.56 16.05 11.11
N ILE A 169 20.52 14.86 10.52
CA ILE A 169 19.37 13.96 10.50
C ILE A 169 19.64 12.70 11.33
N LYS A 170 18.76 12.41 12.30
CA LYS A 170 18.85 11.25 13.20
C LYS A 170 18.08 10.04 12.67
N LYS A 171 16.84 10.24 12.22
CA LYS A 171 15.96 9.15 11.77
C LYS A 171 14.88 9.63 10.81
N LYS A 172 14.31 8.69 10.06
CA LYS A 172 13.13 8.89 9.20
C LYS A 172 12.06 7.89 9.59
N VAL A 173 10.86 8.39 9.89
CA VAL A 173 9.75 7.64 10.51
C VAL A 173 8.50 7.73 9.62
N ILE A 174 7.73 6.65 9.54
CA ILE A 174 6.49 6.59 8.76
C ILE A 174 5.30 7.06 9.62
N GLU A 175 4.56 8.04 9.10
CA GLU A 175 3.36 8.60 9.73
C GLU A 175 2.08 7.98 9.20
N GLU A 176 1.97 7.80 7.89
CA GLU A 176 0.82 7.17 7.24
C GLU A 176 1.34 6.21 6.16
N VAL A 177 0.65 5.08 5.97
CA VAL A 177 0.84 4.16 4.85
C VAL A 177 -0.53 3.91 4.21
N GLN A 178 -0.56 3.75 2.90
CA GLN A 178 -1.74 3.34 2.15
C GLN A 178 -1.29 2.52 0.94
N SER A 179 -2.04 1.49 0.55
CA SER A 179 -1.78 0.78 -0.69
C SER A 179 -3.06 0.37 -1.41
N TYR A 180 -2.92 0.20 -2.72
CA TYR A 180 -3.95 -0.19 -3.69
C TYR A 180 -3.41 -1.31 -4.57
N GLU A 181 -4.18 -2.36 -4.81
CA GLU A 181 -3.81 -3.39 -5.79
C GLU A 181 -4.03 -2.84 -7.21
N LYS A 182 -3.11 -3.17 -8.12
CA LYS A 182 -3.05 -2.65 -9.48
C LYS A 182 -3.26 -3.77 -10.49
N GLU A 183 -4.02 -3.46 -11.54
CA GLU A 183 -4.30 -4.39 -12.63
C GLU A 183 -3.01 -4.88 -13.32
N ASN A 184 -2.97 -6.16 -13.67
CA ASN A 184 -1.83 -6.76 -14.36
C ASN A 184 -2.24 -7.06 -15.81
N GLU A 185 -1.94 -6.12 -16.71
CA GLU A 185 -2.26 -6.17 -18.16
C GLU A 185 -1.64 -7.36 -18.93
N TYR A 186 -0.93 -8.26 -18.24
CA TYR A 186 -0.11 -9.32 -18.81
C TYR A 186 -0.39 -10.66 -18.11
N GLU A 187 -0.48 -11.75 -18.89
CA GLU A 187 -0.63 -13.12 -18.39
C GLU A 187 0.67 -13.64 -17.73
N ASN A 188 0.99 -13.14 -16.53
CA ASN A 188 2.15 -13.56 -15.73
C ASN A 188 1.77 -13.64 -14.23
N ASP A 189 2.65 -14.22 -13.40
CA ASP A 189 2.34 -14.49 -11.98
C ASP A 189 2.78 -13.37 -11.01
N TYR A 190 2.88 -12.14 -11.49
CA TYR A 190 3.09 -10.98 -10.61
C TYR A 190 1.78 -10.45 -10.01
N ILE A 191 1.86 -10.00 -8.75
CA ILE A 191 0.87 -9.11 -8.13
C ILE A 191 1.52 -7.73 -8.04
N LEU A 192 0.76 -6.66 -8.33
CA LEU A 192 1.23 -5.29 -8.31
C LEU A 192 0.45 -4.48 -7.26
N PHE A 193 1.16 -3.65 -6.50
CA PHE A 193 0.57 -2.68 -5.58
C PHE A 193 1.18 -1.30 -5.81
N ASP A 194 0.33 -0.28 -5.91
CA ASP A 194 0.76 1.11 -5.74
C ASP A 194 0.67 1.45 -4.24
N VAL A 195 1.81 1.76 -3.62
CA VAL A 195 1.99 1.97 -2.19
C VAL A 195 2.46 3.40 -1.92
N TYR A 196 1.78 4.08 -1.01
CA TYR A 196 2.00 5.47 -0.64
C TYR A 196 2.39 5.54 0.83
N VAL A 197 3.42 6.32 1.15
CA VAL A 197 3.81 6.61 2.53
C VAL A 197 3.97 8.11 2.75
N LYS A 198 3.57 8.57 3.93
CA LYS A 198 3.91 9.88 4.48
C LYS A 198 4.95 9.68 5.56
N TRP A 199 5.98 10.51 5.57
CA TRP A 199 7.12 10.38 6.47
C TRP A 199 7.48 11.69 7.15
N ASN A 200 8.09 11.57 8.33
CA ASN A 200 8.74 12.64 9.07
C ASN A 200 10.24 12.34 9.19
N VAL A 201 11.06 13.36 8.99
CA VAL A 201 12.49 13.36 9.28
C VAL A 201 12.70 14.05 10.62
N VAL A 202 13.41 13.37 11.52
CA VAL A 202 13.71 13.83 12.86
C VAL A 202 15.21 14.13 13.00
N ASP A 203 15.54 15.28 13.58
CA ASP A 203 16.91 15.76 13.76
C ASP A 203 17.60 15.22 15.03
N GLN A 204 18.83 15.66 15.29
CA GLN A 204 19.61 15.28 16.47
C GLN A 204 19.01 15.77 17.81
N TYR A 205 18.09 16.72 17.76
CA TYR A 205 17.39 17.29 18.92
C TYR A 205 16.01 16.65 19.12
N ASP A 206 15.74 15.53 18.43
CA ASP A 206 14.46 14.81 18.36
C ASP A 206 13.27 15.70 17.92
N GLN A 207 13.53 16.76 17.14
CA GLN A 207 12.50 17.61 16.53
C GLN A 207 12.18 17.15 15.10
N VAL A 208 10.92 17.34 14.65
CA VAL A 208 10.55 17.10 13.24
C VAL A 208 11.08 18.25 12.39
N ALA A 209 12.13 17.99 11.62
CA ALA A 209 12.84 18.98 10.80
C ALA A 209 12.33 19.04 9.35
N ASN A 210 11.72 17.96 8.85
CA ASN A 210 11.10 17.93 7.52
C ASN A 210 9.99 16.85 7.47
N SER A 211 9.03 17.02 6.57
CA SER A 211 7.93 16.09 6.33
C SER A 211 7.72 15.91 4.82
N GLY A 212 7.32 14.72 4.39
CA GLY A 212 7.12 14.45 2.97
C GLY A 212 6.22 13.25 2.70
N ARG A 213 6.11 12.92 1.41
CA ARG A 213 5.41 11.74 0.90
C ARG A 213 6.24 11.08 -0.18
N SER A 214 6.04 9.78 -0.35
CA SER A 214 6.63 8.98 -1.41
C SER A 214 5.61 7.96 -1.91
N SER A 215 5.66 7.64 -3.20
CA SER A 215 4.76 6.71 -3.87
C SER A 215 5.59 5.69 -4.64
N TYR A 216 5.19 4.42 -4.62
CA TYR A 216 5.91 3.33 -5.28
C TYR A 216 4.95 2.36 -5.96
N GLU A 217 5.21 1.99 -7.21
CA GLU A 217 4.69 0.73 -7.75
C GLU A 217 5.63 -0.39 -7.28
N VAL A 218 5.06 -1.41 -6.63
CA VAL A 218 5.76 -2.58 -6.10
C VAL A 218 5.27 -3.82 -6.83
N LYS A 219 6.18 -4.60 -7.40
CA LYS A 219 5.91 -5.85 -8.12
C LYS A 219 6.39 -7.05 -7.32
N LEU A 220 5.47 -7.96 -7.00
CA LEU A 220 5.71 -9.12 -6.16
C LEU A 220 5.55 -10.43 -6.91
N LEU A 221 6.39 -11.41 -6.58
CA LEU A 221 6.31 -12.79 -7.05
C LEU A 221 6.33 -13.74 -5.84
N LYS A 222 5.69 -14.91 -5.96
CA LYS A 222 5.74 -15.97 -4.94
C LYS A 222 6.98 -16.84 -5.20
N ILE A 223 7.98 -16.76 -4.32
CA ILE A 223 9.27 -17.47 -4.43
C ILE A 223 9.44 -18.33 -3.16
N ASN A 224 9.63 -19.63 -3.30
CA ASN A 224 9.71 -20.59 -2.18
C ASN A 224 8.55 -20.40 -1.18
N ASP A 225 7.33 -20.42 -1.72
CA ASP A 225 6.04 -20.22 -1.03
C ASP A 225 5.83 -18.87 -0.30
N LYS A 226 6.74 -17.91 -0.46
CA LYS A 226 6.67 -16.59 0.18
C LYS A 226 6.63 -15.48 -0.88
N TYR A 227 5.80 -14.46 -0.66
CA TYR A 227 5.83 -13.28 -1.51
C TYR A 227 7.13 -12.49 -1.32
N LYS A 228 7.72 -12.09 -2.43
CA LYS A 228 8.97 -11.33 -2.52
C LYS A 228 8.81 -10.21 -3.53
N VAL A 229 9.31 -9.02 -3.19
CA VAL A 229 9.43 -7.92 -4.15
C VAL A 229 10.55 -8.24 -5.14
N VAL A 230 10.21 -8.24 -6.42
CA VAL A 230 11.14 -8.51 -7.54
C VAL A 230 11.48 -7.25 -8.35
N SER A 231 10.70 -6.18 -8.18
CA SER A 231 10.95 -4.86 -8.76
C SER A 231 10.10 -3.82 -8.02
N TYR A 232 10.61 -2.60 -7.92
CA TYR A 232 9.87 -1.43 -7.46
C TYR A 232 10.30 -0.20 -8.27
N ARG A 233 9.46 0.84 -8.33
CA ARG A 233 9.87 2.18 -8.80
C ARG A 233 9.04 3.26 -8.13
N VAL A 234 9.62 4.46 -8.02
CA VAL A 234 8.87 5.67 -7.64
C VAL A 234 7.86 6.01 -8.75
N ILE A 235 6.69 6.52 -8.36
CA ILE A 235 5.60 6.96 -9.26
C ILE A 235 5.05 8.34 -8.88
#